data_AF-A0ABD8B2S6-F1
#
_entry.id   AF-A0ABD8B2S6-F1
#
_cell.length_a   1.000
_cell.length_b   1.000
_cell.length_c   1.000
_cell.angle_alpha   90.00
_cell.angle_beta   90.00
_cell.angle_gamma   90.00
#
_symmetry.space_group_name_H-M   'P 1'
#
loop_
_entity.id
_entity.type
_entity.pdbx_description
1 polymer ?
#
loop_
_entity_poly.entity_id
_entity_poly.type
_entity_poly.pdbx_seq_one_letter_code
_entity_poly.pdbx_strand_id
1 'polypeptide(L)'
;MKNNKLTNERQQILINVVKEAKEIGINLNEILSANMVTCLELLMGGKTYGEISSDLGITRERVRQLLTGPRKSALSIIRVNLVVYKKHLEQKQQSPNLSRDEIIYQIKSVSIDELYSAIDRLKKPALMNIYREIMNRK
;
A
#
# COMPACT_ATOMS: atom_id res chain seq x y z
N MET A 1 35.59 21.69 -5.07
CA MET A 1 34.13 21.49 -5.07
C MET A 1 33.83 19.99 -4.98
N LYS A 2 33.36 19.47 -3.84
CA LYS A 2 33.05 18.04 -3.67
C LYS A 2 31.63 17.76 -4.22
N ASN A 3 31.55 17.25 -5.45
CA ASN A 3 30.27 17.00 -6.14
C ASN A 3 29.51 15.78 -5.56
N ASN A 4 28.42 16.07 -4.83
CA ASN A 4 27.02 15.65 -5.10
C ASN A 4 26.63 14.20 -5.49
N LYS A 5 27.50 13.18 -5.44
CA LYS A 5 27.10 11.80 -5.81
C LYS A 5 25.93 11.26 -4.96
N LEU A 6 25.98 11.44 -3.64
CA LEU A 6 24.95 10.93 -2.71
C LEU A 6 23.58 11.62 -2.83
N THR A 7 23.55 12.91 -3.21
CA THR A 7 22.30 13.68 -3.34
C THR A 7 21.53 13.23 -4.58
N ASN A 8 22.25 12.93 -5.66
CA ASN A 8 21.66 12.47 -6.92
C ASN A 8 21.11 11.04 -6.80
N GLU A 9 21.82 10.17 -6.06
CA GLU A 9 21.38 8.81 -5.80
C GLU A 9 20.07 8.76 -5.00
N ARG A 10 19.94 9.55 -3.92
CA ARG A 10 18.70 9.61 -3.13
C ARG A 10 17.52 10.20 -3.92
N GLN A 11 17.78 11.17 -4.78
CA GLN A 11 16.77 11.72 -5.67
C GLN A 11 16.28 10.66 -6.67
N GLN A 12 17.20 9.91 -7.27
CA GLN A 12 16.85 8.83 -8.18
C GLN A 12 16.06 7.71 -7.49
N ILE A 13 16.47 7.34 -6.27
CA ILE A 13 15.73 6.39 -5.43
C ILE A 13 14.30 6.88 -5.17
N LEU A 14 14.12 8.16 -4.82
CA LEU A 14 12.79 8.74 -4.63
C LEU A 14 11.95 8.66 -5.89
N ILE A 15 12.51 9.02 -7.05
CA ILE A 15 11.81 8.94 -8.34
C ILE A 15 11.34 7.50 -8.60
N ASN A 16 12.21 6.50 -8.40
CA ASN A 16 11.86 5.10 -8.63
C ASN A 16 10.75 4.62 -7.68
N VAL A 17 10.86 4.96 -6.39
CA VAL A 17 9.86 4.64 -5.36
C VAL A 17 8.50 5.27 -5.69
N VAL A 18 8.49 6.49 -6.22
CA VAL A 18 7.26 7.20 -6.60
C VAL A 18 6.60 6.57 -7.81
N LYS A 19 7.39 6.16 -8.82
CA LYS A 19 6.88 5.42 -9.97
C LYS A 19 6.22 4.11 -9.55
N GLU A 20 6.92 3.32 -8.74
CA GLU A 20 6.40 2.06 -8.21
C GLU A 20 5.10 2.27 -7.40
N ALA A 21 5.06 3.29 -6.54
CA ALA A 21 3.85 3.60 -5.78
C ALA A 21 2.66 3.96 -6.67
N LYS A 22 2.89 4.72 -7.75
CA LYS A 22 1.85 5.07 -8.73
C LYS A 22 1.39 3.85 -9.53
N GLU A 23 2.31 2.96 -9.93
CA GLU A 23 1.99 1.73 -10.69
C GLU A 23 1.06 0.80 -9.90
N ILE A 24 1.23 0.71 -8.59
CA ILE A 24 0.36 -0.11 -7.73
C ILE A 24 -0.85 0.65 -7.17
N GLY A 25 -1.09 1.88 -7.62
CA GLY A 25 -2.28 2.66 -7.28
C GLY A 25 -2.28 3.34 -5.90
N ILE A 26 -1.11 3.60 -5.29
CA ILE A 26 -1.04 4.40 -4.07
C ILE A 26 -1.35 5.87 -4.40
N ASN A 27 -2.37 6.44 -3.75
CA ASN A 27 -2.67 7.86 -3.83
C ASN A 27 -1.73 8.68 -2.94
N LEU A 28 -0.76 9.37 -3.57
CA LEU A 28 0.25 10.15 -2.86
C LEU A 28 -0.33 11.32 -2.06
N ASN A 29 -1.48 11.87 -2.50
CA ASN A 29 -2.16 12.97 -1.81
C ASN A 29 -2.76 12.54 -0.46
N GLU A 30 -3.06 11.25 -0.28
CA GLU A 30 -3.63 10.73 0.96
C GLU A 30 -2.56 10.45 2.02
N ILE A 31 -1.32 10.18 1.60
CA ILE A 31 -0.24 9.77 2.51
C ILE A 31 0.81 10.87 2.75
N LEU A 32 0.89 11.89 1.89
CA LEU A 32 1.85 12.99 2.00
C LEU A 32 1.16 14.29 2.41
N SER A 33 1.91 15.16 3.10
CA SER A 33 1.46 16.55 3.30
C SER A 33 1.44 17.32 1.98
N ALA A 34 0.58 18.32 1.86
CA ALA A 34 0.46 19.16 0.66
C ALA A 34 1.83 19.72 0.19
N ASN A 35 2.65 20.25 1.11
CA ASN A 35 3.98 20.76 0.77
C ASN A 35 4.91 19.69 0.20
N MET A 36 4.82 18.45 0.69
CA MET A 36 5.60 17.34 0.14
C MET A 36 5.10 16.95 -1.25
N VAL A 37 3.78 16.92 -1.46
CA VAL A 37 3.17 16.66 -2.77
C VAL A 37 3.67 17.68 -3.78
N THR A 38 3.54 18.98 -3.49
CA THR A 38 3.97 20.05 -4.41
C THR A 38 5.46 19.97 -4.74
N CYS A 39 6.32 19.77 -3.72
CA CYS A 39 7.75 19.58 -3.97
C CYS A 39 8.03 18.35 -4.85
N LEU A 40 7.27 17.28 -4.64
CA LEU A 40 7.44 16.02 -5.36
C LEU A 40 6.96 16.13 -6.80
N GLU A 41 5.84 16.81 -7.06
CA GLU A 41 5.34 17.06 -8.41
C GLU A 41 6.33 17.89 -9.24
N LEU A 42 6.87 18.96 -8.65
CA LEU A 42 7.89 19.77 -9.30
C LEU A 42 9.16 18.96 -9.59
N LEU A 43 9.59 18.11 -8.66
CA LEU A 43 10.72 17.19 -8.85
C LEU A 43 10.45 16.20 -10.00
N MET A 44 9.27 15.59 -10.02
CA MET A 44 8.86 14.65 -11.07
C MET A 44 8.70 15.33 -12.43
N GLY A 45 8.41 16.64 -12.45
CA GLY A 45 8.43 17.50 -13.64
C GLY A 45 9.83 17.92 -14.10
N GLY A 46 10.90 17.42 -13.46
CA GLY A 46 12.28 17.65 -13.87
C GLY A 46 12.98 18.82 -13.17
N LYS A 47 12.32 19.52 -12.24
CA LYS A 47 12.96 20.62 -11.51
C LYS A 47 13.97 20.11 -10.49
N THR A 48 15.07 20.83 -10.38
CA THR A 48 16.09 20.65 -9.35
C THR A 48 15.63 21.21 -8.00
N TYR A 49 16.26 20.79 -6.91
CA TYR A 49 15.93 21.33 -5.58
C TYR A 49 16.15 22.85 -5.47
N GLY A 50 17.05 23.42 -6.28
CA GLY A 50 17.28 24.86 -6.34
C GLY A 50 16.11 25.61 -6.99
N GLU A 51 15.62 25.08 -8.12
CA GLU A 51 14.45 25.64 -8.80
C GLU A 51 13.20 25.51 -7.92
N ILE A 52 12.97 24.35 -7.32
CA ILE A 52 11.86 24.12 -6.37
C ILE A 52 11.94 25.10 -5.19
N SER A 53 13.15 25.32 -4.65
CA SER A 53 13.34 26.25 -3.54
C SER A 53 12.99 27.69 -3.93
N SER A 54 13.30 28.08 -5.18
CA SER A 54 13.01 29.40 -5.71
C SER A 54 11.51 29.58 -5.97
N ASP A 55 10.86 28.58 -6.59
CA ASP A 55 9.43 28.62 -6.89
C ASP A 55 8.56 28.71 -5.63
N LEU A 56 8.96 28.00 -4.57
CA LEU A 56 8.17 27.87 -3.34
C LEU A 56 8.59 28.85 -2.24
N GLY A 57 9.62 29.67 -2.47
CA GLY A 57 10.13 30.61 -1.48
C GLY A 57 10.65 29.96 -0.19
N ILE A 58 11.13 28.71 -0.26
CA ILE A 58 11.67 27.96 0.89
C ILE A 58 13.14 27.63 0.66
N THR A 59 13.88 27.27 1.71
CA THR A 59 15.30 26.95 1.55
C THR A 59 15.52 25.61 0.82
N ARG A 60 16.61 25.50 0.06
CA ARG A 60 17.02 24.23 -0.58
C ARG A 60 17.15 23.08 0.43
N GLU A 61 17.63 23.37 1.64
CA GLU A 61 17.70 22.37 2.71
C GLU A 61 16.31 21.92 3.16
N ARG A 62 15.33 22.83 3.21
CA ARG A 62 13.95 22.47 3.50
C ARG A 62 13.36 21.55 2.42
N VAL A 63 13.60 21.85 1.14
CA VAL A 63 13.22 20.96 0.01
C VAL A 63 13.85 19.58 0.19
N ARG A 64 15.15 19.52 0.48
CA ARG A 64 15.88 18.26 0.71
C ARG A 64 15.28 17.45 1.86
N GLN A 65 14.95 18.11 2.97
CA GLN A 65 14.33 17.48 4.14
C GLN A 65 12.95 16.92 3.82
N LEU A 66 12.11 17.68 3.10
CA LEU A 66 10.77 17.24 2.69
C LEU A 66 10.83 16.02 1.78
N LEU A 67 11.74 15.99 0.80
CA LEU A 67 11.78 14.94 -0.22
C LEU A 67 12.58 13.70 0.21
N THR A 68 13.77 13.91 0.77
CA THR A 68 14.78 12.86 1.01
C THR A 68 15.41 12.89 2.40
N GLY A 69 14.83 13.66 3.32
CA GLY A 69 15.27 13.73 4.71
C GLY A 69 15.20 12.35 5.42
N PRO A 70 15.96 12.18 6.52
CA PRO A 70 16.06 10.90 7.22
C PRO A 70 14.80 10.51 7.98
N ARG A 71 13.89 11.46 8.28
CA ARG A 71 12.66 11.22 9.02
C ARG A 71 11.50 11.96 8.38
N LYS A 72 10.36 11.27 8.25
CA LYS A 72 9.08 11.80 7.75
C LYS A 72 9.20 12.57 6.42
N SER A 73 10.16 12.19 5.58
CA SER A 73 10.26 12.68 4.20
C SER A 73 9.33 11.91 3.29
N ALA A 74 9.02 12.46 2.12
CA ALA A 74 8.26 11.79 1.07
C ALA A 74 8.83 10.40 0.78
N LEU A 75 10.16 10.29 0.61
CA LEU A 75 10.83 9.01 0.41
C LEU A 75 10.52 7.98 1.52
N SER A 76 10.64 8.40 2.78
CA SER A 76 10.41 7.49 3.91
C SER A 76 8.94 7.05 4.02
N ILE A 77 8.00 7.99 3.79
CA ILE A 77 6.57 7.72 3.92
C ILE A 77 6.10 6.79 2.81
N ILE A 78 6.51 7.05 1.56
CA ILE A 78 6.11 6.22 0.42
C ILE A 78 6.65 4.80 0.58
N ARG A 79 7.92 4.64 1.01
CA ARG A 79 8.51 3.31 1.26
C ARG A 79 7.74 2.49 2.28
N VAL A 80 7.31 3.11 3.39
CA VAL A 80 6.53 2.41 4.42
C VAL A 80 5.19 1.96 3.85
N ASN A 81 4.50 2.84 3.12
CA ASN A 81 3.22 2.51 2.50
C ASN A 81 3.34 1.42 1.44
N LEU A 82 4.41 1.43 0.63
CA LEU A 82 4.71 0.36 -0.33
C LEU A 82 4.84 -1.01 0.34
N VAL A 83 5.60 -1.10 1.44
CA VAL A 83 5.76 -2.35 2.18
C VAL A 83 4.43 -2.86 2.73
N VAL A 84 3.65 -1.97 3.33
CA VAL A 84 2.31 -2.31 3.87
C VAL A 84 1.39 -2.77 2.74
N TYR A 85 1.33 -2.04 1.63
CA TYR A 85 0.48 -2.36 0.49
C TYR A 85 0.85 -3.71 -0.15
N LYS A 86 2.14 -3.96 -0.37
CA LYS A 86 2.62 -5.25 -0.89
C LYS A 86 2.24 -6.43 0.01
N LYS A 87 2.41 -6.27 1.32
CA LYS A 87 1.97 -7.29 2.29
C LYS A 87 0.47 -7.56 2.19
N HIS A 88 -0.36 -6.53 2.01
CA HIS A 88 -1.79 -6.70 1.80
C HIS A 88 -2.13 -7.37 0.46
N LEU A 89 -1.40 -7.06 -0.62
CA LEU A 89 -1.56 -7.74 -1.91
C LEU A 89 -1.20 -9.22 -1.82
N GLU A 90 -0.08 -9.56 -1.18
CA GLU A 90 0.34 -10.96 -0.97
C GLU A 90 -0.72 -11.75 -0.17
N GLN A 91 -1.27 -11.14 0.88
CA GLN A 91 -2.35 -11.75 1.67
C GLN A 91 -3.65 -11.94 0.86
N LYS A 92 -3.99 -10.97 -0.01
CA LYS A 92 -5.14 -11.10 -0.92
C LYS A 92 -4.91 -12.19 -1.97
N GLN A 93 -3.70 -12.34 -2.49
CA GLN A 93 -3.36 -13.41 -3.45
C GLN A 93 -3.33 -14.80 -2.78
N GLN A 94 -3.02 -14.88 -1.49
CA GLN A 94 -3.11 -16.11 -0.70
C GLN A 94 -4.53 -16.43 -0.22
N SER A 95 -5.46 -15.48 -0.32
CA SER A 95 -6.87 -15.75 -0.05
C SER A 95 -7.43 -16.54 -1.23
N PRO A 96 -7.95 -17.77 -1.04
CA PRO A 96 -8.46 -18.54 -2.15
C PRO A 96 -9.65 -17.78 -2.74
N ASN A 97 -9.47 -17.27 -3.97
CA ASN A 97 -10.51 -16.57 -4.71
C ASN A 97 -11.47 -17.62 -5.28
N LEU A 98 -12.12 -18.37 -4.40
CA LEU A 98 -13.05 -19.40 -4.76
C LEU A 98 -14.35 -18.73 -5.19
N SER A 99 -14.79 -19.02 -6.40
CA SER A 99 -16.15 -18.75 -6.82
C SER A 99 -17.13 -19.43 -5.87
N ARG A 100 -18.37 -18.92 -5.83
CA ARG A 100 -19.45 -19.50 -5.02
C ARG A 100 -19.59 -21.02 -5.24
N ASP A 101 -19.44 -21.47 -6.48
CA ASP A 101 -19.58 -22.88 -6.84
C ASP A 101 -18.40 -23.73 -6.34
N GLU A 102 -17.18 -23.20 -6.37
CA GLU A 102 -16.00 -23.87 -5.81
C GLU A 102 -16.09 -23.96 -4.27
N ILE A 103 -16.63 -22.92 -3.61
CA ILE A 103 -16.91 -22.96 -2.17
C ILE A 103 -17.94 -24.06 -1.86
N ILE A 104 -19.04 -24.12 -2.61
CA ILE A 104 -20.07 -25.14 -2.41
C ILE A 104 -19.51 -26.55 -2.66
N TYR A 105 -18.68 -26.72 -3.70
CA TYR A 105 -18.04 -27.99 -4.01
C TYR A 105 -17.11 -28.43 -2.86
N GLN A 106 -16.28 -27.54 -2.36
CA GLN A 106 -15.39 -27.83 -1.23
C GLN A 106 -16.18 -28.15 0.05
N ILE A 107 -17.21 -27.37 0.37
CA ILE A 107 -18.09 -27.63 1.53
C ILE A 107 -18.76 -29.01 1.41
N LYS A 108 -19.23 -29.39 0.21
CA LYS A 108 -19.82 -30.72 -0.02
C LYS A 108 -18.81 -31.86 0.12
N SER A 109 -17.52 -31.59 -0.07
CA SER A 109 -16.44 -32.58 0.07
C SER A 109 -15.91 -32.73 1.50
N VAL A 110 -16.32 -31.85 2.42
CA VAL A 110 -15.90 -31.87 3.83
C VAL A 110 -16.95 -32.60 4.67
N SER A 111 -16.51 -33.38 5.67
CA SER A 111 -17.45 -34.07 6.55
C SER A 111 -18.22 -33.09 7.46
N ILE A 112 -19.42 -33.48 7.87
CA ILE A 112 -20.28 -32.62 8.72
C ILE A 112 -19.57 -32.25 10.04
N ASP A 113 -18.79 -33.17 10.61
CA ASP A 113 -18.07 -32.96 11.87
C ASP A 113 -16.90 -31.98 11.75
N GLU A 114 -16.19 -32.01 10.62
CA GLU A 114 -15.13 -31.05 10.28
C GLU A 114 -15.70 -29.65 10.06
N LEU A 115 -16.83 -29.57 9.35
CA LEU A 115 -17.58 -28.32 9.16
C LEU A 115 -18.05 -27.73 10.50
N TYR A 116 -18.59 -28.57 11.38
CA TYR A 116 -19.02 -28.15 12.73
C TYR A 116 -17.86 -27.61 13.54
N SER A 117 -16.74 -28.33 13.57
CA SER A 117 -15.53 -27.93 14.28
C SER A 117 -14.95 -26.62 13.73
N ALA A 118 -15.00 -26.41 12.42
CA ALA A 118 -14.55 -25.17 11.79
C ALA A 118 -15.45 -23.98 12.10
N ILE A 119 -16.78 -24.16 12.05
CA ILE A 119 -17.76 -23.12 12.37
C ILE A 119 -17.67 -22.73 13.86
N ASP A 120 -17.54 -23.70 14.75
CA ASP A 120 -17.37 -23.48 16.19
C ASP A 120 -16.09 -22.70 16.50
N ARG A 121 -14.97 -23.03 15.84
CA ARG A 121 -13.70 -22.28 15.92
C ARG A 121 -13.82 -20.85 15.40
N LEU A 122 -14.65 -20.60 14.39
CA LEU A 122 -14.79 -19.29 13.75
C LEU A 122 -15.67 -18.30 14.54
N LYS A 123 -16.46 -18.76 15.53
CA LYS A 123 -17.34 -17.94 16.39
C LYS A 123 -18.09 -16.82 15.64
N LYS A 124 -18.59 -17.07 14.43
CA LYS A 124 -19.32 -16.06 13.63
C LYS A 124 -20.80 -16.41 13.54
N PRO A 125 -21.70 -15.66 14.23
CA PRO A 125 -23.15 -15.89 14.19
C PRO A 125 -23.74 -15.96 12.78
N ALA A 126 -23.15 -15.21 11.84
CA ALA A 126 -23.58 -15.19 10.44
C ALA A 126 -23.43 -16.55 9.72
N LEU A 127 -22.39 -17.34 10.04
CA LEU A 127 -22.17 -18.64 9.40
C LEU A 127 -23.15 -19.71 9.92
N MET A 128 -23.55 -19.63 11.20
CA MET A 128 -24.57 -20.53 11.75
C MET A 128 -25.96 -20.29 11.14
N ASN A 129 -26.27 -19.04 10.73
CA ASN A 129 -27.52 -18.75 10.05
C ASN A 129 -27.56 -19.36 8.64
N ILE A 130 -26.46 -19.29 7.88
CA ILE A 130 -26.35 -19.92 6.55
C ILE A 130 -26.49 -21.45 6.66
N TYR A 131 -25.88 -22.07 7.68
CA TYR A 131 -26.03 -23.51 7.93
C TYR A 131 -27.49 -23.92 8.22
N ARG A 132 -28.19 -23.15 9.08
CA ARG A 132 -29.62 -23.41 9.37
C ARG A 132 -30.50 -23.33 8.11
N GLU A 133 -30.21 -22.38 7.23
CA GLU A 133 -30.94 -22.28 5.95
C GLU A 133 -30.71 -23.48 5.04
N ILE A 134 -29.49 -24.03 4.99
CA ILE A 134 -29.17 -25.22 4.18
C ILE A 134 -29.85 -26.47 4.73
N MET A 135 -29.86 -26.65 6.06
CA MET A 135 -30.47 -27.81 6.71
C MET A 135 -32.00 -27.83 6.62
N ASN A 136 -32.64 -26.67 6.50
CA ASN A 136 -34.11 -26.53 6.44
C ASN A 136 -34.68 -26.62 5.01
N ARG A 137 -33.85 -26.76 3.97
CA ARG A 137 -34.30 -26.99 2.58
C ARG A 137 -34.29 -28.49 2.21
N LYS A 138 -34.91 -29.32 3.07
CA LYS A 138 -35.35 -30.66 2.68
C LYS A 138 -36.74 -30.59 2.08
#